data_AF-A0A3S2CF40-F1
#
_entry.id   AF-A0A3S2CF40-F1
#
_cell.length_a   1.000
_cell.length_b   1.000
_cell.length_c   1.000
_cell.angle_alpha   90.00
_cell.angle_beta   90.00
_cell.angle_gamma   90.00
#
_symmetry.space_group_name_H-M   'P 1'
#
loop_
_entity.id
_entity.type
_entity.pdbx_description
1 polymer ?
#
loop_
_entity_poly.entity_id
_entity_poly.type
_entity_poly.pdbx_seq_one_letter_code
_entity_poly.pdbx_strand_id
1 'polypeptide(L)'
;LNQPGVPDFPSVGGEFHTSCVRTCDGYFFPMSNSASAGDFERDQKNCESSCPGTEMQVFYSRGMDDDSASMTSSVTGRPYSELPTAYLYKRPGMSRPPACGCNAAAQGFQIIAGNPPNPVQSQPETDA
;
A
#
# COMPACT_ATOMS: atom_id res chain seq x y z
N LEU A 1 -37.00 -16.78 -27.75
CA LEU A 1 -35.82 -16.20 -28.42
C LEU A 1 -34.60 -16.63 -27.60
N ASN A 2 -34.14 -17.86 -27.84
CA ASN A 2 -32.92 -18.43 -27.28
C ASN A 2 -31.82 -18.14 -28.30
N GLN A 3 -30.77 -17.41 -27.92
CA GLN A 3 -29.63 -17.18 -28.79
C GLN A 3 -28.47 -18.07 -28.30
N PRO A 4 -28.08 -19.10 -29.08
CA PRO A 4 -26.95 -19.95 -28.73
C PRO A 4 -25.65 -19.30 -29.24
N GLY A 5 -24.58 -19.37 -28.44
CA GLY A 5 -23.22 -19.24 -28.97
C GLY A 5 -22.37 -18.05 -28.53
N VAL A 6 -22.52 -17.52 -27.30
CA VAL A 6 -21.34 -16.90 -26.68
C VAL A 6 -20.51 -18.03 -26.06
N PRO A 7 -19.25 -18.26 -26.49
CA PRO A 7 -18.35 -19.08 -25.71
C PRO A 7 -18.21 -18.42 -24.34
N ASP A 8 -18.32 -19.20 -23.27
CA ASP A 8 -17.82 -18.79 -21.95
C ASP A 8 -16.32 -18.57 -22.11
N PHE A 9 -15.93 -17.34 -22.46
CA PHE A 9 -14.55 -16.92 -22.29
C PHE A 9 -14.32 -17.03 -20.78
N PRO A 10 -13.32 -17.80 -20.31
CA PRO A 10 -12.93 -17.71 -18.91
C PRO A 10 -12.72 -16.22 -18.69
N SER A 11 -13.47 -15.64 -17.74
CA SER A 11 -13.25 -14.26 -17.34
C SER A 11 -11.76 -14.17 -17.12
N VAL A 12 -11.06 -13.40 -17.95
CA VAL A 12 -9.64 -13.09 -17.76
C VAL A 12 -9.58 -12.07 -16.62
N GLY A 13 -10.25 -12.39 -15.52
CA GLY A 13 -10.18 -11.72 -14.25
C GLY A 13 -8.98 -12.30 -13.55
N GLY A 14 -8.12 -11.43 -13.06
CA GLY A 14 -6.98 -11.87 -12.30
C GLY A 14 -7.38 -12.60 -11.03
N GLU A 15 -6.60 -13.62 -10.67
CA GLU A 15 -6.78 -14.46 -9.47
C GLU A 15 -6.44 -13.71 -8.17
N PHE A 16 -5.80 -12.55 -8.26
CA PHE A 16 -5.22 -11.89 -7.10
C PHE A 16 -5.98 -10.63 -6.69
N HIS A 17 -6.08 -10.44 -5.37
CA HIS A 17 -6.37 -9.16 -4.76
C HIS A 17 -5.06 -8.52 -4.35
N THR A 18 -4.77 -7.30 -4.80
CA THR A 18 -3.57 -6.57 -4.41
C THR A 18 -3.91 -5.48 -3.41
N SER A 19 -3.03 -5.31 -2.42
CA SER A 19 -3.07 -4.24 -1.44
C SER A 19 -1.72 -3.53 -1.44
N CYS A 20 -1.74 -2.22 -1.32
CA CYS A 20 -0.55 -1.42 -1.13
C CYS A 20 -0.27 -1.28 0.37
N VAL A 21 0.94 -1.61 0.80
CA VAL A 21 1.38 -1.57 2.19
C VAL A 21 2.49 -0.54 2.35
N ARG A 22 2.33 0.38 3.29
CA ARG A 22 3.38 1.27 3.77
C ARG A 22 4.23 0.53 4.80
N THR A 23 5.46 0.20 4.44
CA THR A 23 6.28 -0.76 5.22
C THR A 23 6.78 -0.21 6.55
N CYS A 24 6.68 1.08 6.78
CA CYS A 24 7.24 1.70 7.97
C CYS A 24 6.25 1.77 9.16
N ASP A 25 4.94 1.62 8.93
CA ASP A 25 3.89 1.55 9.97
C ASP A 25 2.83 0.47 9.71
N GLY A 26 3.01 -0.32 8.64
CA GLY A 26 2.09 -1.39 8.26
C GLY A 26 0.72 -0.88 7.80
N TYR A 27 0.53 0.40 7.52
CA TYR A 27 -0.75 0.84 6.95
C TYR A 27 -0.94 0.21 5.57
N PHE A 28 -2.16 -0.27 5.27
CA PHE A 28 -2.46 -0.83 3.96
C PHE A 28 -3.83 -0.44 3.44
N PHE A 29 -3.95 -0.40 2.12
CA PHE A 29 -5.20 -0.14 1.40
C PHE A 29 -5.31 -1.02 0.15
N PRO A 30 -6.53 -1.46 -0.22
CA PRO A 30 -6.75 -2.30 -1.40
C PRO A 30 -6.47 -1.51 -2.69
N MET A 31 -5.99 -2.20 -3.73
CA MET A 31 -5.76 -1.62 -5.06
C MET A 31 -6.57 -2.31 -6.15
N SER A 32 -6.28 -3.58 -6.43
CA SER A 32 -6.94 -4.35 -7.49
C SER A 32 -7.68 -5.54 -6.89
N ASN A 33 -8.91 -5.76 -7.35
CA ASN A 33 -9.75 -6.89 -6.91
C ASN A 33 -9.67 -8.10 -7.86
N SER A 34 -8.98 -7.97 -8.99
CA SER A 34 -8.85 -9.03 -10.00
C SER A 34 -7.58 -8.81 -10.84
N ALA A 35 -6.43 -8.78 -10.17
CA ALA A 35 -5.11 -8.61 -10.77
C ALA A 35 -4.51 -9.95 -11.23
N SER A 36 -3.91 -9.95 -12.41
CA SER A 36 -3.05 -11.06 -12.86
C SER A 36 -1.63 -10.87 -12.31
N ALA A 37 -0.80 -11.91 -12.35
CA ALA A 37 0.61 -11.76 -11.96
C ALA A 37 1.35 -10.70 -12.79
N GLY A 38 0.96 -10.51 -14.07
CA GLY A 38 1.52 -9.47 -14.94
C GLY A 38 1.15 -8.05 -14.53
N ASP A 39 0.13 -7.87 -13.69
CA ASP A 39 -0.30 -6.56 -13.20
C ASP A 39 0.49 -6.08 -11.99
N PHE A 40 1.25 -6.97 -11.32
CA PHE A 40 1.95 -6.64 -10.07
C PHE A 40 2.97 -5.51 -10.24
N GLU A 41 3.62 -5.39 -11.39
CA GLU A 41 4.56 -4.29 -11.65
C GLU A 41 3.84 -2.93 -11.77
N ARG A 42 2.70 -2.91 -12.48
CA ARG A 42 1.85 -1.71 -12.60
C ARG A 42 1.33 -1.29 -11.22
N ASP A 43 0.83 -2.28 -10.49
CA ASP A 43 0.31 -2.12 -9.15
C ASP A 43 1.40 -1.61 -8.19
N GLN A 44 2.65 -2.12 -8.29
CA GLN A 44 3.79 -1.64 -7.51
C GLN A 44 4.10 -0.16 -7.79
N LYS A 45 4.15 0.26 -9.06
CA LYS A 45 4.37 1.67 -9.43
C LYS A 45 3.27 2.59 -8.91
N ASN A 46 2.02 2.14 -8.96
CA ASN A 46 0.88 2.90 -8.42
C ASN A 46 0.96 3.00 -6.89
N CYS A 47 1.35 1.90 -6.22
CA CYS A 47 1.54 1.86 -4.77
C CYS A 47 2.62 2.84 -4.30
N GLU A 48 3.78 2.87 -4.97
CA GLU A 48 4.87 3.83 -4.71
C GLU A 48 4.42 5.28 -4.94
N SER A 49 3.68 5.53 -6.02
CA SER A 49 3.16 6.86 -6.35
C SER A 49 2.14 7.39 -5.34
N SER A 50 1.50 6.49 -4.58
CA SER A 50 0.49 6.87 -3.58
C SER A 50 1.09 7.55 -2.35
N CYS A 51 2.36 7.30 -2.05
CA CYS A 51 3.05 7.90 -0.91
C CYS A 51 4.54 8.16 -1.22
N PRO A 52 4.86 9.14 -2.09
CA PRO A 52 6.23 9.44 -2.45
C PRO A 52 7.07 9.81 -1.21
N GLY A 53 8.31 9.32 -1.16
CA GLY A 53 9.23 9.56 -0.05
C GLY A 53 9.07 8.60 1.14
N THR A 54 8.15 7.64 1.05
CA THR A 54 8.08 6.49 1.97
C THR A 54 8.18 5.19 1.18
N GLU A 55 8.73 4.14 1.78
CA GLU A 55 8.74 2.82 1.17
C GLU A 55 7.33 2.21 1.18
N MET A 56 6.89 1.80 -0.02
CA MET A 56 5.59 1.20 -0.28
C MET A 56 5.80 -0.11 -1.03
N GLN A 57 5.05 -1.15 -0.68
CA GLN A 57 5.15 -2.46 -1.31
C GLN A 57 3.77 -3.04 -1.58
N VAL A 58 3.62 -3.71 -2.72
CA VAL A 58 2.42 -4.49 -3.02
C VAL A 58 2.47 -5.81 -2.28
N PHE A 59 1.34 -6.13 -1.66
CA PHE A 59 1.03 -7.43 -1.12
C PHE A 59 -0.19 -7.99 -1.86
N TYR A 60 -0.29 -9.31 -1.95
CA TYR A 60 -1.41 -9.94 -2.65
C TYR A 60 -2.00 -11.12 -1.87
N SER A 61 -3.27 -11.40 -2.12
CA SER A 61 -4.00 -12.60 -1.69
C SER A 61 -4.72 -13.24 -2.89
N ARG A 62 -5.21 -14.47 -2.73
CA ARG A 62 -5.95 -15.20 -3.79
C ARG A 62 -7.44 -15.32 -3.50
N GLY A 63 -7.86 -15.09 -2.26
CA GLY A 63 -9.27 -15.04 -1.85
C GLY A 63 -9.67 -13.66 -1.34
N MET A 64 -10.93 -13.28 -1.57
CA MET A 64 -11.55 -12.07 -1.01
C MET A 64 -11.66 -12.11 0.51
N ASP A 65 -11.75 -13.30 1.09
CA ASP A 65 -11.89 -13.54 2.54
C ASP A 65 -10.55 -13.85 3.23
N ASP A 66 -9.43 -13.76 2.52
CA ASP A 66 -8.11 -14.00 3.10
C ASP A 66 -7.79 -12.92 4.14
N ASP A 67 -7.31 -13.34 5.31
CA ASP A 67 -6.85 -12.41 6.34
C ASP A 67 -5.67 -11.58 5.80
N SER A 68 -5.75 -10.26 5.98
CA SER A 68 -4.63 -9.33 5.78
C SER A 68 -3.28 -9.85 6.29
N ALA A 69 -3.24 -10.63 7.38
CA ALA A 69 -2.02 -11.20 7.95
C ALA A 69 -1.28 -12.17 7.02
N SER A 70 -2.01 -12.86 6.13
CA SER A 70 -1.48 -13.87 5.21
C SER A 70 -1.20 -13.33 3.80
N MET A 71 -1.53 -12.06 3.52
CA MET A 71 -1.16 -11.43 2.25
C MET A 71 0.36 -11.54 2.04
N THR A 72 0.78 -11.87 0.83
CA THR A 72 2.18 -12.12 0.49
C THR A 72 2.78 -10.92 -0.22
N SER A 73 3.96 -10.47 0.21
CA SER A 73 4.71 -9.40 -0.47
C SER A 73 5.08 -9.84 -1.88
N SER A 74 4.79 -9.02 -2.89
CA SER A 74 5.23 -9.25 -4.28
C SER A 74 6.75 -9.12 -4.45
N VAL A 75 7.42 -8.44 -3.51
CA VAL A 75 8.86 -8.17 -3.53
C VAL A 75 9.65 -9.25 -2.77
N THR A 76 9.20 -9.59 -1.56
CA THR A 76 9.97 -10.49 -0.67
C THR A 76 9.41 -11.90 -0.58
N GLY A 77 8.18 -12.13 -1.02
CA GLY A 77 7.48 -13.41 -0.86
C GLY A 77 7.10 -13.75 0.58
N ARG A 78 7.32 -12.84 1.54
CA ARG A 78 6.99 -13.04 2.97
C ARG A 78 5.57 -12.55 3.27
N PRO A 79 4.88 -13.15 4.25
CA PRO A 79 3.56 -12.72 4.66
C PRO A 79 3.60 -11.35 5.36
N TYR A 80 2.51 -10.60 5.29
CA TYR A 80 2.38 -9.30 5.92
C TYR A 80 2.57 -9.36 7.44
N SER A 81 2.12 -10.43 8.09
CA SER A 81 2.36 -10.68 9.52
C SER A 81 3.84 -10.75 9.93
N GLU A 82 4.74 -11.06 8.99
CA GLU A 82 6.19 -11.11 9.22
C GLU A 82 6.89 -9.74 9.04
N LEU A 83 6.15 -8.72 8.59
CA LEU A 83 6.63 -7.35 8.56
C LEU A 83 6.78 -6.85 10.01
N PRO A 84 7.95 -6.35 10.45
CA PRO A 84 8.15 -5.88 11.83
C PRO A 84 7.16 -4.78 12.27
N THR A 85 6.66 -4.04 11.29
CA THR A 85 5.73 -2.91 11.46
C THR A 85 4.27 -3.30 11.19
N ALA A 86 3.97 -4.59 11.03
CA ALA A 86 2.61 -5.06 10.78
C ALA A 86 1.63 -4.54 11.84
N TYR A 87 0.55 -3.93 11.35
CA TYR A 87 -0.56 -3.35 12.12
C TYR A 87 -0.15 -2.30 13.13
N LEU A 88 1.04 -1.71 13.02
CA LEU A 88 1.46 -0.66 13.91
C LEU A 88 0.45 0.51 13.88
N TYR A 89 -0.01 0.90 12.70
CA TYR A 89 -1.05 1.92 12.53
C TYR A 89 -2.38 1.68 13.28
N LYS A 90 -2.68 0.43 13.68
CA LYS A 90 -3.89 0.08 14.44
C LYS A 90 -3.69 0.15 15.95
N ARG A 91 -2.44 0.26 16.44
CA ARG A 91 -2.16 0.21 17.88
C ARG A 91 -2.65 1.49 18.58
N PRO A 92 -3.46 1.38 19.64
CA PRO A 92 -3.89 2.55 20.42
C PRO A 92 -2.70 3.32 20.97
N GLY A 93 -2.73 4.65 20.88
CA GLY A 93 -1.68 5.52 21.41
C GLY A 93 -0.40 5.56 20.58
N MET A 94 -0.35 4.88 19.42
CA MET A 94 0.78 5.02 18.51
C MET A 94 0.66 6.30 17.68
N SER A 95 1.66 7.15 17.78
CA SER A 95 1.91 8.20 16.80
C SER A 95 2.67 7.63 15.59
N ARG A 96 2.19 7.93 14.38
CA ARG A 96 2.88 7.58 13.14
C ARG A 96 4.33 8.10 13.19
N PRO A 97 5.36 7.27 12.90
CA PRO A 97 6.74 7.73 12.86
C PRO A 97 6.89 8.94 11.93
N PRO A 98 7.69 9.97 12.25
CA PRO A 98 7.80 11.16 11.40
C PRO A 98 8.13 10.83 9.94
N ALA A 99 9.03 9.86 9.74
CA ALA A 99 9.45 9.35 8.43
C ALA A 99 8.38 8.54 7.66
N CYS A 100 7.26 8.19 8.28
CA CYS A 100 6.18 7.38 7.67
C CYS A 100 5.10 8.19 6.92
N GLY A 101 5.38 9.44 6.60
CA GLY A 101 4.39 10.37 6.08
C GLY A 101 4.43 10.44 4.57
N CYS A 102 3.27 10.53 3.94
CA CYS A 102 3.18 10.92 2.54
C CYS A 102 3.44 12.41 2.44
N ASN A 103 4.71 12.78 2.56
CA ASN A 103 5.16 14.15 2.44
C ASN A 103 6.19 14.17 1.34
N ALA A 104 5.81 14.80 0.25
CA ALA A 104 6.71 15.06 -0.86
C ALA A 104 7.77 16.15 -0.49
N ALA A 105 7.91 16.52 0.78
CA ALA A 105 8.92 17.44 1.32
C ALA A 105 10.39 17.04 1.04
N ALA A 106 10.64 15.96 0.31
CA ALA A 106 11.96 15.62 -0.16
C ALA A 106 12.38 16.32 -1.47
N GLN A 107 11.58 16.50 -2.54
CA GLN A 107 12.16 17.01 -3.80
C GLN A 107 11.16 17.76 -4.72
N GLY A 108 11.25 19.09 -4.79
CA GLY A 108 11.05 19.83 -6.05
C GLY A 108 9.68 20.37 -6.46
N PHE A 109 8.68 20.51 -5.59
CA PHE A 109 7.42 21.24 -5.92
C PHE A 109 7.14 22.38 -4.94
N GLN A 110 6.31 23.33 -5.38
CA GLN A 110 5.87 24.49 -4.60
C GLN A 110 4.40 24.32 -4.25
N ILE A 111 4.05 24.52 -2.97
CA ILE A 111 2.66 24.58 -2.53
C ILE A 111 2.09 25.95 -2.90
N ILE A 112 1.18 26.00 -3.87
CA ILE A 112 0.57 27.26 -4.35
C ILE A 112 -0.67 27.65 -3.51
N ALA A 113 -1.33 26.67 -2.87
CA ALA A 113 -2.48 26.90 -2.00
C ALA A 113 -2.54 25.88 -0.85
N GLY A 114 -2.93 26.35 0.34
CA GLY A 114 -2.94 25.58 1.59
C GLY A 114 -2.00 26.20 2.63
N ASN A 115 -2.36 26.10 3.91
CA ASN A 115 -1.51 26.61 4.98
C ASN A 115 -0.32 25.65 5.17
N PRO A 116 0.94 26.10 5.05
CA PRO A 116 2.09 25.22 5.25
C PRO A 116 2.08 24.66 6.68
N PRO A 117 2.57 23.42 6.90
CA PRO A 117 2.71 22.87 8.24
C PRO A 117 3.67 23.76 9.06
N ASN A 118 3.33 23.96 10.34
CA ASN A 118 4.15 24.74 11.25
C ASN A 118 5.56 24.12 11.37
N PRO A 119 6.65 24.88 11.20
CA PRO A 119 8.03 24.35 11.20
C PRO A 119 8.51 23.72 12.52
N VAL A 120 7.68 23.74 13.58
CA VAL A 120 8.04 23.29 14.93
C VAL A 120 7.99 21.76 15.12
N GLN A 121 7.35 21.00 14.22
CA GLN A 121 7.23 19.53 14.40
C GLN A 121 8.42 18.70 13.90
N SER A 122 9.50 19.33 13.42
CA SER A 122 10.63 18.62 12.79
C SER A 122 11.86 18.43 13.68
N GLN A 123 11.83 18.78 14.96
CA GLN A 123 12.95 18.53 15.86
C GLN A 123 12.66 17.31 16.76
N PRO A 124 13.39 16.18 16.62
CA PRO A 124 13.45 15.20 17.69
C PRO A 124 14.26 15.82 18.84
N GLU A 125 13.59 16.18 19.93
CA GLU A 125 14.25 16.46 21.21
C GLU A 125 14.97 15.18 21.66
N THR A 126 16.29 15.15 21.49
CA THR A 126 17.16 14.16 22.13
C THR A 126 17.94 14.89 23.20
N ASP A 127 17.51 14.77 24.45
CA ASP A 127 18.27 15.22 25.62
C ASP A 127 18.07 14.22 26.76
N ALA A 128 19.13 13.42 27.00
CA ALA A 128 19.63 12.96 28.31
C ALA A 128 20.96 12.20 28.10
#